data_AF-A0A147J989-F1
#
_entry.id   AF-A0A147J989-F1
#
_cell.length_a   1.000
_cell.length_b   1.000
_cell.length_c   1.000
_cell.angle_alpha   90.00
_cell.angle_beta   90.00
_cell.angle_gamma   90.00
#
_symmetry.space_group_name_H-M   'P 1'
#
loop_
_entity.id
_entity.type
_entity.pdbx_description
1 polymer ?
#
loop_
_entity_poly.entity_id
_entity_poly.type
_entity_poly.pdbx_seq_one_letter_code
_entity_poly.pdbx_strand_id
1 'polypeptide(L)'
;MRPHPIIGLPAALLLLACGAPARSVSAQPDNGSDPGDAVPAAPSPSPAATSPGTPDGKPVTITLNDKRRVTLAGFRVVENHGLSAGQCGVTIDRQRLMTLGVDDTDAYSCDALVAAGILPPDGQRQRIGLIYDASSPNAHFRTAVVLREEGGRWQVDPGYAGKFDDTPAGRSIPALRRALK
;
A
#
# COMPACT_ATOMS: atom_id res chain seq x y z
N MET A 1 -52.68 11.97 14.85
CA MET A 1 -53.63 11.90 13.71
C MET A 1 -52.84 12.11 12.42
N ARG A 2 -53.10 11.35 11.35
CA ARG A 2 -52.66 11.67 9.98
C ARG A 2 -53.66 12.67 9.37
N PRO A 3 -53.28 13.41 8.31
CA PRO A 3 -53.76 12.99 6.98
C PRO A 3 -52.71 13.09 5.85
N HIS A 4 -52.99 12.40 4.73
CA HIS A 4 -52.54 12.70 3.37
C HIS A 4 -53.79 12.69 2.48
N PRO A 5 -54.02 13.73 1.63
CA PRO A 5 -54.55 13.55 0.25
C PRO A 5 -54.04 14.63 -0.77
N ILE A 6 -54.11 14.52 -2.10
CA ILE A 6 -54.12 13.40 -3.08
C ILE A 6 -53.80 13.97 -4.51
N ILE A 7 -53.03 13.25 -5.35
CA ILE A 7 -53.04 13.17 -6.85
C ILE A 7 -52.96 14.46 -7.74
N GLY A 8 -52.23 14.37 -8.87
CA GLY A 8 -52.25 15.36 -9.97
C GLY A 8 -51.47 14.99 -11.25
N LEU A 9 -51.75 13.84 -11.87
CA LEU A 9 -51.26 13.41 -13.21
C LEU A 9 -51.89 14.28 -14.36
N PRO A 10 -51.44 14.27 -15.65
CA PRO A 10 -51.30 13.04 -16.47
C PRO A 10 -50.32 12.99 -17.68
N ALA A 11 -50.12 11.76 -18.20
CA ALA A 11 -49.97 11.29 -19.60
C ALA A 11 -48.96 11.97 -20.58
N ALA A 12 -48.44 11.32 -21.64
CA ALA A 12 -48.75 10.05 -22.31
C ALA A 12 -47.45 9.42 -22.90
N LEU A 13 -47.30 8.09 -23.10
CA LEU A 13 -47.60 7.33 -24.35
C LEU A 13 -46.99 7.98 -25.63
N LEU A 14 -46.36 7.29 -26.61
CA LEU A 14 -46.38 5.86 -26.97
C LEU A 14 -45.36 5.56 -28.12
N LEU A 15 -45.15 4.26 -28.42
CA LEU A 15 -44.69 3.64 -29.69
C LEU A 15 -43.16 3.58 -29.98
N LEU A 16 -42.60 2.64 -30.75
CA LEU A 16 -42.88 1.24 -31.12
C LEU A 16 -41.79 0.80 -32.13
N ALA A 17 -41.38 -0.47 -32.09
CA ALA A 17 -41.02 -1.32 -33.24
C ALA A 17 -39.69 -1.19 -34.04
N CYS A 18 -39.29 -2.37 -34.54
CA CYS A 18 -38.57 -2.68 -35.79
C CYS A 18 -37.11 -2.23 -35.99
N GLY A 19 -36.20 -3.17 -35.70
CA GLY A 19 -35.53 -3.96 -36.75
C GLY A 19 -34.66 -3.24 -37.79
N ALA A 20 -33.34 -3.48 -37.72
CA ALA A 20 -32.41 -3.30 -38.83
C ALA A 20 -32.05 -4.69 -39.44
N PRO A 21 -32.08 -4.87 -40.79
CA PRO A 21 -31.87 -6.16 -41.43
C PRO A 21 -30.39 -6.48 -41.73
N ALA A 22 -30.18 -7.73 -42.16
CA ALA A 22 -28.90 -8.36 -42.40
C ALA A 22 -27.98 -7.69 -43.45
N ARG A 23 -26.68 -7.99 -43.32
CA ARG A 23 -25.92 -8.52 -44.45
C ARG A 23 -25.35 -9.90 -44.11
N SER A 24 -26.04 -10.92 -44.59
CA SER A 24 -25.49 -12.26 -44.71
C SER A 24 -24.49 -12.28 -45.86
N VAL A 25 -23.33 -12.88 -45.65
CA VAL A 25 -22.56 -13.53 -46.72
C VAL A 25 -22.54 -15.01 -46.37
N SER A 26 -23.03 -15.85 -47.28
CA SER A 26 -23.29 -17.26 -47.01
C SER A 26 -22.09 -18.16 -47.28
N ALA A 27 -22.14 -19.32 -46.63
CA ALA A 27 -21.63 -20.63 -47.09
C ALA A 27 -20.11 -20.89 -47.10
N GLN A 28 -19.65 -21.45 -45.98
CA GLN A 28 -18.79 -22.64 -45.87
C GLN A 28 -19.25 -23.76 -46.85
N PRO A 29 -18.41 -24.68 -47.38
CA PRO A 29 -17.69 -25.68 -46.57
C PRO A 29 -16.32 -26.16 -47.18
N ASP A 30 -15.55 -27.14 -46.69
CA ASP A 30 -15.74 -28.12 -45.60
C ASP A 30 -14.40 -28.75 -45.10
N ASN A 31 -14.50 -29.56 -44.04
CA ASN A 31 -13.62 -30.68 -43.63
C ASN A 31 -12.16 -30.43 -43.18
N GLY A 32 -11.89 -30.73 -41.90
CA GLY A 32 -10.53 -30.81 -41.35
C GLY A 32 -10.44 -31.00 -39.82
N SER A 33 -11.24 -31.89 -39.22
CA SER A 33 -11.07 -32.26 -37.80
C SER A 33 -9.83 -33.14 -37.63
N ASP A 34 -8.90 -32.81 -36.72
CA ASP A 34 -8.56 -33.56 -35.48
C ASP A 34 -7.46 -32.78 -34.68
N PRO A 35 -6.85 -33.24 -33.56
CA PRO A 35 -7.25 -32.69 -32.27
C PRO A 35 -6.13 -32.00 -31.45
N GLY A 36 -6.55 -31.10 -30.56
CA GLY A 36 -6.08 -31.12 -29.17
C GLY A 36 -4.64 -30.75 -28.85
N ASP A 37 -4.19 -29.53 -29.17
CA ASP A 37 -3.12 -28.86 -28.42
C ASP A 37 -3.72 -27.76 -27.53
N ALA A 38 -4.24 -28.18 -26.37
CA ALA A 38 -4.57 -27.26 -25.29
C ALA A 38 -3.26 -26.71 -24.72
N VAL A 39 -2.84 -25.53 -25.18
CA VAL A 39 -1.68 -24.80 -24.65
C VAL A 39 -1.79 -24.81 -23.11
N PRO A 40 -0.83 -25.42 -22.38
CA PRO A 40 -0.92 -25.49 -20.94
C PRO A 40 -0.98 -24.08 -20.38
N ALA A 41 -2.07 -23.76 -19.68
CA ALA A 41 -2.17 -22.52 -18.94
C ALA A 41 -1.03 -22.52 -17.91
N ALA A 42 0.01 -21.73 -18.18
CA ALA A 42 1.16 -21.64 -17.30
C ALA A 42 0.66 -21.28 -15.90
N PRO A 43 1.08 -22.01 -14.84
CA PRO A 43 0.62 -21.72 -13.50
C PRO A 43 0.93 -20.26 -13.17
N SER A 44 -0.09 -19.50 -12.77
CA SER A 44 0.08 -18.11 -12.37
C SER A 44 1.24 -18.00 -11.39
N PRO A 45 2.15 -17.01 -11.53
CA PRO A 45 3.26 -16.85 -10.61
C PRO A 45 2.69 -16.75 -9.19
N SER A 46 3.07 -17.71 -8.34
CA SER A 46 2.73 -17.66 -6.92
C SER A 46 3.27 -16.35 -6.35
N PRO A 47 2.53 -15.64 -5.49
CA PRO A 47 3.04 -14.44 -4.84
C PRO A 47 4.39 -14.74 -4.21
N ALA A 48 5.43 -14.02 -4.61
CA ALA A 48 6.78 -14.27 -4.13
C ALA A 48 6.78 -14.21 -2.59
N ALA A 49 7.24 -15.28 -1.95
CA ALA A 49 7.31 -15.33 -0.50
C ALA A 49 8.25 -14.22 -0.03
N THR A 50 7.71 -13.20 0.65
CA THR A 50 8.48 -12.02 1.05
C THR A 50 9.68 -12.45 1.89
N SER A 51 10.89 -12.20 1.37
CA SER A 51 12.16 -12.61 1.99
C SER A 51 12.15 -12.30 3.50
N PRO A 52 12.50 -13.26 4.38
CA PRO A 52 12.36 -13.12 5.84
C PRO A 52 13.26 -12.04 6.43
N GLY A 53 14.26 -11.57 5.67
CA GLY A 53 15.12 -10.44 6.00
C GLY A 53 16.06 -10.73 7.16
N THR A 54 17.04 -9.85 7.33
CA THR A 54 17.89 -9.82 8.52
C THR A 54 17.28 -8.87 9.56
N PRO A 55 17.31 -9.19 10.87
CA PRO A 55 16.93 -8.25 11.91
C PRO A 55 17.79 -6.99 11.86
N ASP A 56 17.15 -5.83 12.03
CA ASP A 56 17.82 -4.53 11.99
C ASP A 56 17.63 -3.79 13.33
N GLY A 57 18.77 -3.45 13.95
CA GLY A 57 18.83 -2.85 15.28
C GLY A 57 18.32 -3.74 16.42
N LYS A 58 18.08 -3.11 17.58
CA LYS A 58 17.43 -3.74 18.74
C LYS A 58 15.94 -3.40 18.74
N PRO A 59 15.05 -4.33 19.14
CA PRO A 59 13.63 -4.02 19.29
C PRO A 59 13.37 -2.85 20.26
N VAL A 60 12.47 -1.95 19.87
CA VAL A 60 12.06 -0.76 20.63
C VAL A 60 10.64 -0.96 21.15
N THR A 61 10.42 -0.81 22.46
CA THR A 61 9.06 -0.77 23.01
C THR A 61 8.55 0.67 23.06
N ILE A 62 7.38 0.90 22.44
CA ILE A 62 6.71 2.20 22.37
C ILE A 62 5.42 2.12 23.20
N THR A 63 5.22 3.07 24.12
CA THR A 63 3.93 3.27 24.79
C THR A 63 3.10 4.24 23.95
N LEU A 64 1.92 3.80 23.51
CA LEU A 64 0.95 4.56 22.71
C LEU A 64 0.12 5.53 23.56
N ASN A 65 -0.68 6.41 22.93
CA ASN A 65 -1.48 7.41 23.66
C ASN A 65 -2.62 6.77 24.48
N ASP A 66 -3.10 5.59 24.08
CA ASP A 66 -4.05 4.73 24.81
C ASP A 66 -3.40 3.96 25.99
N LYS A 67 -2.10 4.17 26.24
CA LYS A 67 -1.23 3.46 27.21
C LYS A 67 -0.91 2.00 26.85
N ARG A 68 -1.37 1.47 25.70
CA ARG A 68 -0.91 0.17 25.19
C ARG A 68 0.59 0.24 24.89
N ARG A 69 1.29 -0.86 25.12
CA ARG A 69 2.70 -1.02 24.75
C ARG A 69 2.78 -1.90 23.51
N VAL A 70 3.47 -1.41 22.49
CA VAL A 70 3.79 -2.16 21.27
C VAL A 70 5.30 -2.34 21.18
N THR A 71 5.76 -3.50 20.71
CA THR A 71 7.18 -3.74 20.44
C THR A 71 7.40 -3.72 18.94
N LEU A 72 8.33 -2.88 18.51
CA LEU A 72 8.72 -2.70 17.13
C LEU A 72 10.14 -3.25 16.92
N ALA A 73 10.31 -4.15 15.96
CA ALA A 73 11.62 -4.66 15.55
C ALA A 73 11.85 -4.36 14.07
N GLY A 74 12.96 -3.72 13.73
CA GLY A 74 13.36 -3.49 12.34
C GLY A 74 13.79 -4.79 11.66
N PHE A 75 13.63 -4.83 10.35
CA PHE A 75 14.29 -5.83 9.50
C PHE A 75 14.64 -5.20 8.15
N ARG A 76 15.71 -5.72 7.53
CA ARG A 76 16.18 -5.33 6.21
C ARG A 76 16.13 -6.53 5.26
N VAL A 77 15.80 -6.30 4.00
CA VAL A 77 15.90 -7.28 2.92
C VAL A 77 16.95 -6.75 1.94
N VAL A 78 18.06 -7.46 1.79
CA VAL A 78 19.12 -7.11 0.83
C VAL A 78 18.91 -7.96 -0.42
N GLU A 79 17.98 -7.49 -1.25
CA GLU A 79 17.55 -8.11 -2.50
C GLU A 79 17.22 -6.97 -3.46
N ASN A 80 17.60 -7.09 -4.73
CA ASN A 80 17.32 -6.04 -5.72
C ASN A 80 15.82 -6.05 -6.03
N HIS A 81 15.14 -4.93 -5.77
CA HIS A 81 13.73 -4.74 -6.08
C HIS A 81 13.56 -3.42 -6.84
N GLY A 82 13.22 -3.51 -8.13
CA GLY A 82 13.21 -2.35 -9.01
C GLY A 82 14.58 -1.65 -9.08
N LEU A 83 14.62 -0.39 -8.66
CA LEU A 83 15.84 0.42 -8.53
C LEU A 83 16.49 0.35 -7.13
N SER A 84 15.84 -0.31 -6.16
CA SER A 84 16.32 -0.43 -4.78
C SER A 84 17.22 -1.66 -4.61
N ALA A 85 18.38 -1.47 -3.97
CA ALA A 85 19.30 -2.53 -3.58
C ALA A 85 19.07 -3.03 -2.14
N GLY A 86 18.07 -2.48 -1.45
CA GLY A 86 17.74 -2.90 -0.08
C GLY A 86 16.45 -2.29 0.42
N GLN A 87 15.56 -3.13 0.95
CA GLN A 87 14.27 -2.74 1.47
C GLN A 87 14.28 -2.76 3.01
N CYS A 88 13.49 -1.89 3.65
CA CYS A 88 13.28 -1.96 5.10
C CYS A 88 11.81 -2.14 5.47
N GLY A 89 11.60 -2.86 6.55
CA GLY A 89 10.32 -2.99 7.19
C GLY A 89 10.43 -3.13 8.70
N VAL A 90 9.28 -3.22 9.34
CA VAL A 90 9.16 -3.41 10.79
C VAL A 90 8.19 -4.54 11.11
N THR A 91 8.47 -5.25 12.20
CA THR A 91 7.50 -6.12 12.86
C THR A 91 6.92 -5.39 14.05
N ILE A 92 5.59 -5.26 14.10
CA ILE A 92 4.83 -4.62 15.18
C ILE A 92 3.59 -5.46 15.49
N ASP A 93 3.38 -5.82 16.76
CA ASP A 93 2.25 -6.65 17.23
C ASP A 93 2.05 -7.97 16.43
N ARG A 94 3.16 -8.59 15.99
CA ARG A 94 3.26 -9.76 15.07
C ARG A 94 2.89 -9.48 13.62
N GLN A 95 2.48 -8.26 13.27
CA GLN A 95 2.33 -7.83 11.88
C GLN A 95 3.70 -7.44 11.31
N ARG A 96 4.08 -8.04 10.18
CA ARG A 96 5.22 -7.62 9.37
C ARG A 96 4.75 -6.56 8.36
N LEU A 97 5.47 -5.45 8.22
CA LEU A 97 5.12 -4.34 7.35
C LEU A 97 6.38 -3.84 6.61
N MET A 98 6.35 -3.84 5.28
CA MET A 98 7.36 -3.15 4.45
C MET A 98 7.13 -1.64 4.50
N THR A 99 8.19 -0.84 4.45
CA THR A 99 8.12 0.60 4.73
C THR A 99 8.96 1.52 3.83
N LEU A 100 10.05 1.03 3.24
CA LEU A 100 10.92 1.81 2.35
C LEU A 100 11.61 0.87 1.34
N GLY A 101 11.77 1.30 0.09
CA GLY A 101 12.32 0.48 -1.01
C GLY A 101 11.31 -0.55 -1.53
N VAL A 102 10.00 -0.27 -1.44
CA VAL A 102 8.95 -1.30 -1.60
C VAL A 102 8.37 -1.36 -3.01
N ASP A 103 8.32 -0.24 -3.72
CA ASP A 103 7.77 -0.16 -5.07
C ASP A 103 8.88 -0.33 -6.12
N ASP A 104 8.59 -0.91 -7.29
CA ASP A 104 9.58 -1.10 -8.36
C ASP A 104 10.21 0.22 -8.87
N THR A 105 9.52 1.34 -8.69
CA THR A 105 9.99 2.69 -9.04
C THR A 105 10.68 3.41 -7.88
N ASP A 106 10.78 2.81 -6.70
CA ASP A 106 11.36 3.42 -5.50
C ASP A 106 12.89 3.49 -5.67
N ALA A 107 13.41 4.69 -5.96
CA ALA A 107 14.84 4.93 -6.18
C ALA A 107 15.67 4.88 -4.88
N TYR A 108 15.02 4.56 -3.76
CA TYR A 108 15.60 4.56 -2.42
C TYR A 108 15.94 3.13 -1.99
N SER A 109 17.22 2.94 -1.67
CA SER A 109 17.70 1.80 -0.91
C SER A 109 17.69 2.17 0.56
N CYS A 110 17.06 1.36 1.40
CA CYS A 110 17.18 1.50 2.83
C CYS A 110 18.53 0.96 3.31
N ASP A 111 19.23 1.75 4.14
CA ASP A 111 20.49 1.35 4.75
C ASP A 111 20.27 0.78 6.16
N ALA A 112 19.52 1.50 7.03
CA ALA A 112 19.19 1.07 8.40
C ALA A 112 18.02 1.84 9.05
N LEU A 113 17.29 1.18 9.97
CA LEU A 113 16.35 1.79 10.91
C LEU A 113 17.11 2.45 12.07
N VAL A 114 17.11 3.79 12.11
CA VAL A 114 17.86 4.59 13.09
C VAL A 114 17.08 4.81 14.38
N ALA A 115 15.78 5.08 14.28
CA ALA A 115 14.94 5.36 15.44
C ALA A 115 13.46 5.08 15.17
N ALA A 116 12.71 4.75 16.21
CA ALA A 116 11.26 4.65 16.18
C ALA A 116 10.64 5.31 17.42
N GLY A 117 9.42 5.85 17.32
CA GLY A 117 8.73 6.39 18.48
C GLY A 117 7.37 7.03 18.19
N ILE A 118 6.60 7.26 19.25
CA ILE A 118 5.24 7.79 19.17
C ILE A 118 5.18 9.22 18.59
N LEU A 119 4.16 9.46 17.76
CA LEU A 119 3.79 10.76 17.20
C LEU A 119 2.44 11.22 17.77
N PRO A 120 2.05 12.50 17.58
CA PRO A 120 0.69 12.93 17.94
C PRO A 120 -0.32 12.08 17.15
N PRO A 121 -1.51 11.76 17.69
CA PRO A 121 -2.52 11.05 16.91
C PRO A 121 -2.98 11.89 15.71
N ASP A 122 -3.67 11.25 14.76
CA ASP A 122 -4.44 11.93 13.71
C ASP A 122 -5.91 11.57 13.87
N GLY A 123 -6.71 12.51 14.39
CA GLY A 123 -8.04 12.21 14.92
C GLY A 123 -7.97 11.11 15.99
N GLN A 124 -8.60 9.96 15.71
CA GLN A 124 -8.57 8.77 16.57
C GLN A 124 -7.46 7.77 16.21
N ARG A 125 -6.70 7.99 15.13
CA ARG A 125 -5.65 7.07 14.67
C ARG A 125 -4.36 7.27 15.47
N GLN A 126 -3.81 6.20 16.05
CA GLN A 126 -2.48 6.23 16.64
C GLN A 126 -1.42 6.37 15.53
N ARG A 127 -0.31 7.08 15.81
CA ARG A 127 0.79 7.26 14.85
C ARG A 127 2.15 6.93 15.48
N ILE A 128 3.00 6.25 14.72
CA ILE A 128 4.40 5.96 15.05
C ILE A 128 5.28 6.51 13.94
N GLY A 129 6.36 7.19 14.30
CA GLY A 129 7.38 7.62 13.36
C GLY A 129 8.53 6.63 13.34
N LEU A 130 9.08 6.39 12.16
CA LEU A 130 10.31 5.65 11.89
C LEU A 130 11.29 6.59 11.22
N ILE A 131 12.55 6.57 11.61
CA ILE A 131 13.64 7.31 10.97
C ILE A 131 14.58 6.29 10.32
N TYR A 132 14.84 6.47 9.04
CA TYR A 132 15.74 5.61 8.25
C TYR A 132 16.95 6.41 7.77
N ASP A 133 18.12 5.77 7.81
CA ASP A 133 19.23 6.09 6.93
C ASP A 133 18.94 5.42 5.58
N ALA A 134 19.00 6.19 4.49
CA ALA A 134 18.64 5.77 3.15
C ALA A 134 19.66 6.26 2.13
N SER A 135 19.79 5.51 1.04
CA SER A 135 20.69 5.80 -0.07
C SER A 135 19.95 5.80 -1.41
N SER A 136 20.48 6.59 -2.33
CA SER A 136 20.19 6.55 -3.77
C SER A 136 21.54 6.49 -4.49
N PRO A 137 21.61 6.19 -5.80
CA PRO A 137 22.89 6.01 -6.51
C PRO A 137 23.92 7.14 -6.38
N ASN A 138 23.48 8.37 -6.02
CA ASN A 138 24.34 9.55 -5.90
C ASN A 138 24.26 10.27 -4.54
N ALA A 139 23.49 9.78 -3.55
CA ALA A 139 23.30 10.48 -2.28
C ALA A 139 22.91 9.54 -1.13
N HIS A 140 23.39 9.85 0.07
CA HIS A 140 22.86 9.33 1.34
C HIS A 140 22.09 10.43 2.06
N PHE A 141 20.96 10.08 2.66
CA PHE A 141 20.08 11.02 3.35
C PHE A 141 19.31 10.32 4.48
N ARG A 142 18.63 11.13 5.30
CA ARG A 142 17.65 10.61 6.27
C ARG A 142 16.25 10.91 5.82
N THR A 143 15.35 9.96 6.05
CA THR A 143 13.92 10.15 5.84
C THR A 143 13.11 9.66 7.04
N ALA A 144 11.86 10.10 7.11
CA ALA A 144 10.90 9.64 8.09
C ALA A 144 9.70 8.98 7.42
N VAL A 145 9.39 7.75 7.85
CA VAL A 145 8.13 7.07 7.51
C VAL A 145 7.17 7.23 8.68
N VAL A 146 5.92 7.59 8.38
CA VAL A 146 4.84 7.62 9.36
C VAL A 146 4.00 6.35 9.22
N LEU A 147 3.83 5.61 10.32
CA LEU A 147 2.84 4.56 10.44
C LEU A 147 1.58 5.11 11.09
N ARG A 148 0.41 4.65 10.64
CA ARG A 148 -0.89 4.90 11.27
C ARG A 148 -1.59 3.59 11.61
N GLU A 149 -2.34 3.58 12.71
CA GLU A 149 -3.25 2.49 13.06
C GLU A 149 -4.63 2.72 12.46
N GLU A 150 -5.15 1.72 11.75
CA GLU A 150 -6.42 1.78 11.03
C GLU A 150 -7.07 0.39 11.00
N GLY A 151 -8.30 0.26 11.50
CA GLY A 151 -8.99 -1.03 11.61
C GLY A 151 -8.29 -2.06 12.52
N GLY A 152 -7.49 -1.61 13.50
CA GLY A 152 -6.68 -2.49 14.34
C GLY A 152 -5.43 -3.06 13.65
N ARG A 153 -5.03 -2.50 12.51
CA ARG A 153 -3.82 -2.86 11.77
C ARG A 153 -2.91 -1.65 11.57
N TRP A 154 -1.60 -1.88 11.54
CA TRP A 154 -0.62 -0.85 11.23
C TRP A 154 -0.41 -0.74 9.73
N GLN A 155 -0.35 0.47 9.21
CA GLN A 155 -0.12 0.74 7.79
C GLN A 155 0.85 1.91 7.64
N VAL A 156 1.64 1.94 6.57
CA VAL A 156 2.35 3.15 6.16
C VAL A 156 1.31 4.20 5.79
N ASP A 157 1.51 5.44 6.22
CA ASP A 157 0.62 6.55 5.90
C ASP A 157 1.07 7.21 4.57
N PRO A 158 0.39 6.96 3.43
CA PRO A 158 0.81 7.48 2.14
C PRO A 158 0.77 9.02 2.07
N GLY A 159 0.04 9.69 2.97
CA GLY A 159 0.03 11.16 3.05
C GLY A 159 1.35 11.81 3.50
N TYR A 160 2.34 11.00 3.90
CA TYR A 160 3.66 11.44 4.34
C TYR A 160 4.83 10.81 3.56
N ALA A 161 4.57 9.99 2.54
CA ALA A 161 5.62 9.39 1.71
C ALA A 161 6.49 10.49 1.05
N GLY A 162 7.82 10.33 1.13
CA GLY A 162 8.83 11.28 0.62
C GLY A 162 8.84 12.69 1.27
N LYS A 163 7.84 13.04 2.09
CA LYS A 163 7.66 14.41 2.61
C LYS A 163 8.80 14.90 3.52
N PHE A 164 9.61 13.97 4.04
CA PHE A 164 10.62 14.25 5.05
C PHE A 164 12.06 13.97 4.59
N ASP A 165 12.28 13.67 3.31
CA ASP A 165 13.59 13.33 2.73
C ASP A 165 14.59 14.50 2.89
N ASP A 166 15.71 14.22 3.57
CA ASP A 166 16.74 15.15 4.07
C ASP A 166 16.23 16.39 4.85
N THR A 167 14.95 16.41 5.25
CA THR A 167 14.40 17.51 6.04
C THR A 167 14.90 17.45 7.49
N PRO A 168 14.92 18.58 8.23
CA PRO A 168 15.17 18.56 9.67
C PRO A 168 14.20 17.66 10.47
N ALA A 169 12.98 17.47 9.96
CA ALA A 169 11.99 16.56 10.56
C ALA A 169 12.40 15.08 10.40
N GLY A 170 12.93 14.71 9.23
CA GLY A 170 13.45 13.38 8.91
C GLY A 170 14.66 12.95 9.76
N ARG A 171 15.28 13.84 10.53
CA ARG A 171 16.52 13.54 11.28
C ARG A 171 16.29 12.93 12.67
N SER A 172 15.10 13.07 13.27
CA SER A 172 14.82 12.51 14.61
C SER A 172 13.32 12.51 14.97
N ILE A 173 12.90 11.56 15.83
CA ILE A 173 11.51 11.49 16.33
C ILE A 173 11.04 12.79 17.01
N PRO A 174 11.83 13.51 17.85
CA PRO A 174 11.41 14.79 18.41
C PRO A 174 11.30 15.94 17.38
N ALA A 175 11.98 15.85 16.23
CA ALA A 175 11.79 16.80 15.13
C ALA A 175 10.53 16.48 14.33
N LEU A 176 10.35 15.21 13.93
CA LEU A 176 9.15 14.70 13.27
C LEU A 176 7.87 15.01 14.08
N ARG A 177 7.91 14.77 15.39
CA ARG A 177 6.80 15.09 16.32
C ARG A 177 6.45 16.58 16.37
N ARG A 178 7.40 17.48 16.08
CA ARG A 178 7.14 18.93 16.00
C ARG A 178 6.56 19.35 14.65
N ALA A 179 6.94 18.67 13.57
CA ALA A 179 6.43 18.93 12.21
C ALA A 179 5.03 18.37 11.94
N LEU A 180 4.47 17.60 12.88
CA LEU A 180 3.16 16.93 12.81
C LEU A 180 2.15 17.44 13.86
N LYS A 181 2.43 18.61 14.44
CA LYS A 181 1.53 19.37 15.33
C LYS A 181 0.93 20.54 14.55
#